data_AF-A0A2N5C3N3-F1
#
_entry.id   AF-A0A2N5C3N3-F1
#
_cell.length_a   1.000
_cell.length_b   1.000
_cell.length_c   1.000
_cell.angle_alpha   90.00
_cell.angle_beta   90.00
_cell.angle_gamma   90.00
#
_symmetry.space_group_name_H-M   'P 1'
#
loop_
_entity.id
_entity.type
_entity.pdbx_description
1 polymer ?
#
loop_
_entity_poly.entity_id
_entity_poly.type
_entity_poly.pdbx_seq_one_letter_code
_entity_poly.pdbx_strand_id
1 'polypeptide(L)'
;MDKDQEHGAVAPAALVDSGEIKLTFTNFSSYTFYRDVWGANQQAVLGNLKKSPGNTLEKHGGMQVLDLGQTAFAWFADGAIDVWMTWYCEELRLRLGAKISAPMQVIGIGPRPYWRASWDNLINQEPDWKSPGDPSTQFTFGDRASWKVKVKGKPESWHTALDLVIEITDAE
;
A
#
# COMPACT_ATOMS: atom_id res chain seq x y z
N MET A 1 -10.46 9.79 -53.57
CA MET A 1 -9.24 10.20 -52.85
C MET A 1 -9.75 11.06 -51.71
N ASP A 2 -10.22 10.55 -50.58
CA ASP A 2 -9.78 9.44 -49.73
C ASP A 2 -8.32 9.54 -49.26
N LYS A 3 -8.20 9.52 -47.92
CA LYS A 3 -7.02 9.59 -47.04
C LYS A 3 -6.43 10.99 -46.78
N ASP A 4 -6.69 11.52 -45.59
CA ASP A 4 -5.70 11.45 -44.50
C ASP A 4 -6.37 11.77 -43.16
N GLN A 5 -6.69 10.69 -42.45
CA GLN A 5 -7.13 10.70 -41.06
C GLN A 5 -5.86 10.54 -40.22
N GLU A 6 -5.24 11.66 -39.85
CA GLU A 6 -4.12 11.65 -38.92
C GLU A 6 -4.64 11.22 -37.55
N HIS A 7 -4.20 10.03 -37.14
CA HIS A 7 -4.31 9.52 -35.80
C HIS A 7 -3.68 10.52 -34.84
N GLY A 8 -4.53 11.28 -34.14
CA GLY A 8 -4.14 11.97 -32.92
C GLY A 8 -3.60 10.92 -31.95
N ALA A 9 -2.29 10.85 -31.83
CA ALA A 9 -1.62 10.11 -30.78
C ALA A 9 -2.19 10.60 -29.45
N VAL A 10 -2.92 9.73 -28.76
CA VAL A 10 -3.36 9.99 -27.39
C VAL A 10 -2.08 10.14 -26.59
N ALA A 11 -1.74 11.37 -26.22
CA ALA A 11 -0.65 11.63 -25.30
C ALA A 11 -0.83 10.71 -24.08
N PRO A 12 0.20 9.99 -23.62
CA PRO A 12 0.11 9.25 -22.37
C PRO A 12 -0.36 10.25 -21.32
N ALA A 13 -1.48 9.94 -20.65
CA ALA A 13 -1.99 10.77 -19.57
C ALA A 13 -0.81 11.11 -18.67
N ALA A 14 -0.47 12.40 -18.59
CA ALA A 14 0.55 12.86 -17.69
C ALA A 14 0.11 12.43 -16.29
N LEU A 15 0.72 11.37 -15.76
CA LEU A 15 0.48 10.88 -14.42
C LEU A 15 0.91 12.00 -13.47
N VAL A 16 -0.08 12.72 -12.96
CA VAL A 16 0.13 13.88 -12.09
C VAL A 16 0.75 13.37 -10.80
N ASP A 17 1.88 13.98 -10.43
CA ASP A 17 2.49 13.93 -9.11
C ASP A 17 1.50 14.54 -8.09
N SER A 18 0.53 13.72 -7.67
CA SER A 18 -0.70 14.18 -7.01
C SER A 18 -0.55 14.31 -5.49
N GLY A 19 0.57 13.87 -4.93
CA GLY A 19 0.71 13.69 -3.47
C GLY A 19 -0.30 12.67 -2.92
N GLU A 20 -0.70 11.67 -3.69
CA GLU A 20 -1.60 10.63 -3.18
C GLU A 20 -0.80 9.54 -2.47
N ILE A 21 -1.13 9.28 -1.21
CA ILE A 21 -0.65 8.12 -0.45
C ILE A 21 -1.81 7.17 -0.23
N LYS A 22 -1.71 5.99 -0.84
CA LYS A 22 -2.78 5.02 -0.86
C LYS A 22 -2.25 3.60 -0.69
N LEU A 23 -2.96 2.84 0.13
CA LEU A 23 -2.65 1.45 0.43
C LEU A 23 -3.92 0.62 0.25
N THR A 24 -3.89 -0.26 -0.74
CA THR A 24 -4.98 -1.18 -1.06
C THR A 24 -4.57 -2.61 -0.75
N PHE A 25 -5.39 -3.35 -0.01
CA PHE A 25 -5.29 -4.79 0.11
C PHE A 25 -6.43 -5.44 -0.66
N THR A 26 -6.10 -6.42 -1.51
CA THR A 26 -7.06 -7.23 -2.25
C THR A 26 -6.80 -8.70 -1.95
N ASN A 27 -7.83 -9.39 -1.47
CA ASN A 27 -7.74 -10.77 -1.03
C ASN A 27 -8.51 -11.69 -1.96
N PHE A 28 -7.79 -12.36 -2.86
CA PHE A 28 -8.32 -13.40 -3.73
C PHE A 28 -8.20 -14.81 -3.13
N SER A 29 -7.55 -14.95 -1.97
CA SER A 29 -7.39 -16.25 -1.30
C SER A 29 -8.69 -16.76 -0.69
N SER A 30 -8.66 -18.02 -0.28
CA SER A 30 -9.73 -18.71 0.43
C SER A 30 -9.84 -18.33 1.92
N TYR A 31 -8.92 -17.52 2.44
CA TYR A 31 -8.82 -17.18 3.86
C TYR A 31 -9.33 -15.78 4.14
N THR A 32 -10.02 -15.62 5.27
CA THR A 32 -10.41 -14.29 5.76
C THR A 32 -9.31 -13.74 6.66
N PHE A 33 -9.02 -12.46 6.52
CA PHE A 33 -8.08 -11.77 7.39
C PHE A 33 -8.83 -10.73 8.21
N TYR A 34 -8.47 -10.64 9.49
CA TYR A 34 -9.00 -9.65 10.42
C TYR A 34 -7.94 -8.61 10.71
N ARG A 35 -8.36 -7.39 11.00
CA ARG A 35 -7.43 -6.33 11.40
C ARG A 35 -6.67 -6.77 12.67
N ASP A 36 -5.34 -6.68 12.63
CA ASP A 36 -4.48 -7.01 13.76
C ASP A 36 -4.57 -5.94 14.87
N VAL A 37 -4.03 -6.20 16.07
CA VAL A 37 -3.99 -5.27 17.21
C VAL A 37 -3.17 -4.02 16.92
N TRP A 38 -2.17 -4.12 16.03
CA TRP A 38 -1.42 -2.97 15.49
C TRP A 38 -2.21 -2.21 14.41
N GLY A 39 -3.31 -2.80 13.95
CA GLY A 39 -4.37 -2.23 13.14
C GLY A 39 -3.92 -1.32 12.02
N ALA A 40 -4.62 -0.19 11.94
CA ALA A 40 -4.32 0.92 11.07
C ALA A 40 -3.76 2.06 11.93
N ASN A 41 -2.61 2.62 11.56
CA ASN A 41 -2.14 3.85 12.17
C ASN A 41 -1.84 4.89 11.09
N GLN A 42 -2.05 6.14 11.49
CA GLN A 42 -1.89 7.35 10.71
C GLN A 42 -1.17 8.33 11.64
N GLN A 43 0.15 8.23 11.74
CA GLN A 43 0.91 9.23 12.49
C GLN A 43 1.00 10.49 11.64
N ALA A 44 0.18 11.50 12.02
CA ALA A 44 0.02 12.83 11.41
C ALA A 44 -0.53 12.78 9.97
N VAL A 45 -1.74 13.22 9.67
CA VAL A 45 -2.21 14.60 9.78
C VAL A 45 -3.70 14.58 10.12
N LEU A 46 -4.08 15.27 11.20
CA LEU A 46 -5.47 15.56 11.57
C LEU A 46 -6.21 16.19 10.38
N GLY A 47 -6.96 15.40 9.60
CA GLY A 47 -8.01 15.93 8.71
C GLY A 47 -8.13 15.37 7.29
N ASN A 48 -7.19 14.57 6.77
CA ASN A 48 -7.18 14.23 5.33
C ASN A 48 -7.51 12.77 4.98
N LEU A 49 -7.98 11.97 5.93
CA LEU A 49 -8.38 10.59 5.65
C LEU A 49 -9.61 10.55 4.73
N LYS A 50 -9.42 10.19 3.47
CA LYS A 50 -10.51 9.97 2.51
C LYS A 50 -11.22 8.66 2.77
N LYS A 51 -10.47 7.61 3.10
CA LYS A 51 -11.01 6.28 3.36
C LYS A 51 -10.20 5.53 4.40
N SER A 52 -10.88 5.12 5.47
CA SER A 52 -10.39 4.11 6.40
C SER A 52 -10.88 2.73 5.95
N PRO A 53 -10.05 1.69 6.03
CA PRO A 53 -10.53 0.34 5.81
C PRO A 53 -11.42 -0.11 6.99
N GLY A 54 -12.14 -1.21 6.79
CA GLY A 54 -12.92 -1.91 7.82
C GLY A 54 -12.11 -2.95 8.59
N ASN A 55 -12.77 -3.69 9.48
CA ASN A 55 -12.11 -4.67 10.37
C ASN A 55 -11.81 -6.02 9.72
N THR A 56 -12.35 -6.28 8.52
CA THR A 56 -12.24 -7.57 7.84
C THR A 56 -11.84 -7.36 6.39
N LEU A 57 -10.90 -8.18 5.93
CA LEU A 57 -10.53 -8.35 4.54
C LEU A 57 -11.07 -9.71 4.08
N GLU A 58 -12.27 -9.68 3.52
CA GLU A 58 -13.03 -10.86 3.11
C GLU A 58 -12.27 -11.70 2.07
N LYS A 59 -12.46 -13.01 2.13
CA LYS A 59 -11.94 -13.95 1.12
C LYS A 59 -12.61 -13.78 -0.25
N HIS A 60 -12.01 -14.36 -1.29
CA HIS A 60 -12.58 -14.43 -2.65
C HIS A 60 -12.95 -13.07 -3.31
N GLY A 61 -12.14 -12.05 -3.06
CA GLY A 61 -12.23 -10.74 -3.71
C GLY A 61 -12.49 -9.57 -2.77
N GLY A 62 -12.37 -9.76 -1.45
CA GLY A 62 -12.46 -8.65 -0.50
C GLY A 62 -11.39 -7.60 -0.76
N MET A 63 -11.77 -6.32 -0.68
CA MET A 63 -10.88 -5.19 -0.91
C MET A 63 -11.00 -4.17 0.22
N GLN A 64 -9.85 -3.74 0.74
CA GLN A 64 -9.77 -2.74 1.79
C GLN A 64 -8.75 -1.67 1.39
N VAL A 65 -9.12 -0.40 1.58
CA VAL A 65 -8.33 0.75 1.13
C VAL A 65 -8.12 1.71 2.29
N LEU A 66 -6.88 2.11 2.48
CA LEU A 66 -6.46 3.24 3.29
C LEU A 66 -5.97 4.34 2.36
N ASP A 67 -6.67 5.47 2.34
CA ASP A 67 -6.43 6.59 1.41
C ASP A 67 -6.36 7.90 2.19
N LEU A 68 -5.18 8.55 2.15
CA LEU A 68 -4.92 9.85 2.79
C LEU A 68 -5.20 11.05 1.89
N GLY A 69 -5.56 10.85 0.62
CA GLY A 69 -5.77 11.92 -0.34
C GLY A 69 -4.55 12.77 -0.67
N GLN A 70 -4.76 13.76 -1.53
CA GLN A 70 -3.72 14.64 -2.09
C GLN A 70 -3.25 15.73 -1.11
N THR A 71 -4.09 16.10 -0.14
CA THR A 71 -3.87 17.28 0.71
C THR A 71 -2.94 17.01 1.89
N ALA A 72 -2.49 15.77 2.08
CA ALA A 72 -1.49 15.41 3.08
C ALA A 72 -0.17 16.20 2.89
N PHE A 73 0.11 16.68 1.67
CA PHE A 73 1.39 17.30 1.30
C PHE A 73 1.53 18.78 1.65
N ALA A 74 0.44 19.51 1.87
CA ALA A 74 0.51 20.95 2.17
C ALA A 74 1.07 21.26 3.59
N TRP A 75 1.31 20.24 4.42
CA TRP A 75 1.55 20.39 5.86
C TRP A 75 2.82 19.71 6.37
N PHE A 76 3.75 19.31 5.50
CA PHE A 76 4.96 18.55 5.86
C PHE A 76 5.97 19.24 6.80
N ALA A 77 5.58 20.29 7.53
CA ALA A 77 6.44 20.98 8.50
C ALA A 77 6.78 20.14 9.75
N ASP A 78 6.00 19.09 10.09
CA ASP A 78 6.09 18.41 11.39
C ASP A 78 6.75 17.00 11.38
N GLY A 79 7.29 16.55 10.24
CA GLY A 79 8.06 15.31 10.14
C GLY A 79 7.57 14.30 9.10
N ALA A 80 8.17 13.10 9.07
CA ALA A 80 7.76 12.03 8.16
C ALA A 80 6.40 11.46 8.56
N ILE A 81 5.53 11.26 7.58
CA ILE A 81 4.22 10.64 7.77
C ILE A 81 4.36 9.14 7.59
N ASP A 82 3.86 8.39 8.57
CA ASP A 82 3.81 6.94 8.55
C ASP A 82 2.35 6.47 8.55
N VAL A 83 2.05 5.63 7.56
CA VAL A 83 0.72 5.05 7.34
C VAL A 83 0.88 3.56 7.22
N TRP A 84 0.14 2.78 8.00
CA TRP A 84 0.22 1.34 7.87
C TRP A 84 -1.11 0.64 8.08
N MET A 85 -1.18 -0.59 7.56
CA MET A 85 -2.25 -1.53 7.75
C MET A 85 -1.67 -2.90 8.07
N THR A 86 -2.27 -3.58 9.03
CA THR A 86 -1.94 -4.96 9.40
C THR A 86 -3.18 -5.84 9.45
N TRP A 87 -3.01 -7.06 8.97
CA TRP A 87 -4.03 -8.09 8.80
C TRP A 87 -3.52 -9.40 9.40
N TYR A 88 -4.39 -10.13 10.06
CA TYR A 88 -4.08 -11.42 10.66
C TYR A 88 -5.08 -12.47 10.23
N CYS A 89 -4.58 -13.63 9.79
CA CYS A 89 -5.38 -14.82 9.55
C CYS A 89 -5.06 -15.84 10.65
N GLU A 90 -6.07 -16.17 11.46
CA GLU A 90 -5.92 -17.14 12.55
C GLU A 90 -5.67 -18.55 12.03
N GLU A 91 -6.38 -18.96 10.97
CA GLU A 91 -6.24 -20.28 10.34
C GLU A 91 -4.82 -20.55 9.84
N LEU A 92 -4.16 -19.53 9.30
CA LEU A 92 -2.78 -19.59 8.80
C LEU A 92 -1.75 -19.22 9.86
N ARG A 93 -2.18 -18.68 11.00
CA ARG A 93 -1.33 -18.00 11.99
C ARG A 93 -0.36 -17.02 11.33
N LEU A 94 -0.89 -16.19 10.44
CA LEU A 94 -0.11 -15.30 9.59
C LEU A 94 -0.59 -13.86 9.73
N ARG A 95 0.32 -12.99 10.17
CA ARG A 95 0.20 -11.55 10.04
C ARG A 95 0.80 -11.10 8.72
N LEU A 96 0.11 -10.19 8.05
CA LEU A 96 0.56 -9.45 6.88
C LEU A 96 0.42 -7.96 7.18
N GLY A 97 1.37 -7.15 6.74
CA GLY A 97 1.25 -5.72 6.89
C GLY A 97 2.00 -4.96 5.80
N ALA A 98 1.55 -3.74 5.54
CA ALA A 98 2.27 -2.81 4.71
C ALA A 98 2.28 -1.44 5.39
N LYS A 99 3.42 -0.78 5.31
CA LYS A 99 3.66 0.57 5.84
C LYS A 99 4.19 1.44 4.71
N ILE A 100 3.58 2.59 4.49
CA ILE A 100 4.10 3.66 3.64
C ILE A 100 4.66 4.74 4.56
N SER A 101 5.88 5.17 4.24
CA SER A 101 6.56 6.28 4.89
C SER A 101 6.76 7.37 3.86
N ALA A 102 6.10 8.51 4.05
CA ALA A 102 6.27 9.71 3.25
C ALA A 102 7.14 10.70 4.01
N PRO A 103 8.43 10.83 3.68
CA PRO A 103 9.32 11.78 4.35
C PRO A 103 8.95 13.22 3.99
N MET A 104 9.32 14.17 4.86
CA MET A 104 9.14 15.60 4.60
C MET A 104 9.81 16.01 3.28
N GLN A 105 9.05 16.68 2.43
CA GLN A 105 9.54 17.27 1.18
C GLN A 105 9.33 18.79 1.21
N VAL A 106 10.37 19.55 0.92
CA VAL A 106 10.32 21.02 0.86
C VAL A 106 10.36 21.43 -0.61
N ILE A 107 9.26 21.95 -1.15
CA ILE A 107 9.17 22.45 -2.55
C ILE A 107 9.63 21.38 -3.56
N GLY A 108 9.18 20.13 -3.39
CA GLY A 108 9.56 19.03 -4.27
C GLY A 108 11.04 18.62 -4.16
N ILE A 109 11.76 19.03 -3.11
CA ILE A 109 13.11 18.56 -2.82
C ILE A 109 13.03 17.64 -1.59
N GLY A 110 13.39 16.37 -1.78
CA GLY A 110 13.38 15.37 -0.72
C GLY A 110 13.33 13.95 -1.27
N PRO A 111 13.50 12.93 -0.40
CA PRO A 111 13.29 11.55 -0.79
C PRO A 111 11.83 11.31 -1.14
N ARG A 112 11.57 10.49 -2.16
CA ARG A 112 10.20 10.05 -2.48
C ARG A 112 9.63 9.15 -1.39
N PRO A 113 8.30 9.04 -1.27
CA PRO A 113 7.69 8.04 -0.40
C PRO A 113 8.21 6.64 -0.70
N TYR A 114 8.33 5.84 0.35
CA TYR A 114 8.77 4.46 0.25
C TYR A 114 7.88 3.57 1.11
N TRP A 115 7.95 2.26 0.91
CA TRP A 115 7.11 1.32 1.63
C TRP A 115 7.91 0.17 2.23
N ARG A 116 7.33 -0.47 3.24
CA ARG A 116 7.85 -1.65 3.92
C ARG A 116 6.75 -2.69 4.05
N ALA A 117 7.12 -3.96 4.00
CA ALA A 117 6.23 -5.09 4.20
C ALA A 117 6.49 -5.72 5.58
N SER A 118 5.46 -6.27 6.20
CA SER A 118 5.61 -7.11 7.38
C SER A 118 4.91 -8.45 7.16
N TRP A 119 5.54 -9.49 7.65
CA TRP A 119 4.99 -10.84 7.69
C TRP A 119 5.61 -11.61 8.85
N ASP A 120 4.76 -12.19 9.70
CA ASP A 120 5.17 -13.00 10.84
C ASP A 120 3.94 -13.71 11.44
N ASN A 121 4.08 -14.25 12.64
CA ASN A 121 3.01 -14.87 13.42
C ASN A 121 2.84 -14.20 14.80
N LEU A 122 3.34 -12.98 14.98
CA LEU A 122 3.52 -12.32 16.27
C LEU A 122 2.52 -11.16 16.46
N ILE A 123 1.24 -11.48 16.69
CA ILE A 123 0.15 -10.48 16.73
C ILE A 123 0.38 -9.39 17.79
N ASN A 124 0.93 -9.73 18.96
CA ASN A 124 1.10 -8.79 20.08
C ASN A 124 2.43 -8.04 20.10
N GLN A 125 3.25 -8.17 19.05
CA GLN A 125 4.55 -7.49 18.96
C GLN A 125 4.54 -6.51 17.80
N GLU A 126 5.35 -5.46 17.90
CA GLU A 126 5.52 -4.52 16.80
C GLU A 126 5.83 -5.27 15.49
N PRO A 127 5.15 -4.93 14.37
CA PRO A 127 5.46 -5.55 13.09
C PRO A 127 6.92 -5.33 12.70
N ASP A 128 7.60 -6.43 12.38
CA ASP A 128 8.96 -6.36 11.84
C ASP A 128 8.89 -5.94 10.37
N TRP A 129 9.12 -4.64 10.13
CA TRP A 129 9.01 -3.98 8.84
C TRP A 129 10.26 -4.18 7.98
N LYS A 130 10.10 -4.88 6.87
CA LYS A 130 11.16 -5.23 5.91
C LYS A 130 11.07 -4.36 4.67
N SER A 131 12.21 -3.85 4.22
CA SER A 131 12.28 -3.04 3.01
C SER A 131 12.25 -3.92 1.75
N PRO A 132 11.41 -3.60 0.75
CA PRO A 132 11.43 -4.24 -0.57
C PRO A 132 12.59 -3.75 -1.45
N GLY A 133 13.37 -2.77 -0.99
CA GLY A 133 14.40 -2.10 -1.79
C GLY A 133 13.85 -0.85 -2.46
N ASP A 134 13.86 -0.80 -3.80
CA ASP A 134 13.36 0.34 -4.54
C ASP A 134 11.83 0.50 -4.37
N PRO A 135 11.32 1.70 -4.02
CA PRO A 135 9.89 1.97 -3.82
C PRO A 135 8.97 1.62 -4.99
N SER A 136 9.50 1.51 -6.21
CA SER A 136 8.74 1.18 -7.42
C SER A 136 8.81 -0.30 -7.81
N THR A 137 9.58 -1.11 -7.08
CA THR A 137 9.76 -2.52 -7.41
C THR A 137 8.68 -3.38 -6.75
N GLN A 138 8.11 -4.30 -7.53
CA GLN A 138 7.21 -5.32 -6.99
C GLN A 138 7.96 -6.23 -6.02
N PHE A 139 7.27 -6.65 -4.97
CA PHE A 139 7.89 -7.44 -3.92
C PHE A 139 6.97 -8.53 -3.43
N THR A 140 7.49 -9.76 -3.34
CA THR A 140 6.78 -10.90 -2.76
C THR A 140 7.10 -10.98 -1.28
N PHE A 141 6.06 -11.05 -0.44
CA PHE A 141 6.24 -11.11 1.01
C PHE A 141 6.74 -12.49 1.38
N GLY A 142 7.99 -12.59 1.81
CA GLY A 142 8.61 -13.85 2.18
C GLY A 142 8.44 -14.96 1.13
N ASP A 143 8.96 -16.13 1.47
CA ASP A 143 8.58 -17.36 0.79
C ASP A 143 8.68 -18.48 1.83
N ARG A 144 7.53 -18.94 2.30
CA ARG A 144 7.47 -20.09 3.21
C ARG A 144 6.53 -21.09 2.57
N ALA A 145 7.04 -22.29 2.30
CA ALA A 145 6.23 -23.40 1.80
C ALA A 145 5.04 -23.75 2.72
N SER A 146 5.09 -23.37 3.99
CA SER A 146 3.98 -23.54 4.94
C SER A 146 2.85 -22.53 4.77
N TRP A 147 3.06 -21.45 4.01
CA TRP A 147 2.03 -20.48 3.74
C TRP A 147 1.19 -20.94 2.56
N LYS A 148 -0.08 -21.16 2.84
CA LYS A 148 -1.08 -21.51 1.82
C LYS A 148 -1.51 -20.31 0.98
N VAL A 149 -0.76 -19.21 1.03
CA VAL A 149 -1.01 -17.97 0.30
C VAL A 149 0.29 -17.42 -0.27
N LYS A 150 0.18 -16.81 -1.45
CA LYS A 150 1.22 -15.97 -2.07
C LYS A 150 0.79 -14.51 -1.92
N VAL A 151 1.71 -13.64 -1.51
CA VAL A 151 1.40 -12.22 -1.25
C VAL A 151 2.37 -11.34 -2.02
N LYS A 152 1.85 -10.40 -2.82
CA LYS A 152 2.65 -9.51 -3.67
C LYS A 152 2.25 -8.06 -3.45
N GLY A 153 3.24 -7.21 -3.19
CA GLY A 153 3.09 -5.76 -3.26
C GLY A 153 3.44 -5.24 -4.65
N LYS A 154 2.56 -4.43 -5.21
CA LYS A 154 2.66 -3.78 -6.52
C LYS A 154 2.56 -2.27 -6.31
N PRO A 155 3.71 -1.58 -6.19
CA PRO A 155 3.71 -0.14 -6.02
C PRO A 155 3.65 0.59 -7.37
N GLU A 156 2.94 1.70 -7.39
CA GLU A 156 3.13 2.80 -8.34
C GLU A 156 3.69 3.98 -7.53
N SER A 157 4.92 4.38 -7.83
CA SER A 157 5.66 5.37 -7.03
C SER A 157 6.12 6.52 -7.92
N TRP A 158 5.81 7.73 -7.47
CA TRP A 158 6.25 8.99 -8.06
C TRP A 158 7.10 9.77 -7.04
N HIS A 159 7.42 11.01 -7.37
CA HIS A 159 8.24 11.84 -6.53
C HIS A 159 7.56 12.19 -5.20
N THR A 160 6.28 12.57 -5.23
CA THR A 160 5.50 12.87 -4.02
C THR A 160 4.41 11.84 -3.71
N ALA A 161 4.10 10.92 -4.63
CA ALA A 161 2.98 9.99 -4.48
C ALA A 161 3.42 8.52 -4.42
N LEU A 162 2.61 7.68 -3.76
CA LEU A 162 2.75 6.23 -3.75
C LEU A 162 1.39 5.56 -3.57
N ASP A 163 0.93 4.84 -4.60
CA ASP A 163 -0.20 3.90 -4.53
C ASP A 163 0.36 2.48 -4.44
N LEU A 164 0.07 1.79 -3.35
CA LEU A 164 0.53 0.42 -3.10
C LEU A 164 -0.66 -0.53 -3.09
N VAL A 165 -0.65 -1.49 -4.01
CA VAL A 165 -1.61 -2.61 -4.01
C VAL A 165 -0.92 -3.87 -3.47
N ILE A 166 -1.47 -4.44 -2.40
CA ILE A 166 -1.10 -5.75 -1.87
C ILE A 166 -2.15 -6.78 -2.31
N GLU A 167 -1.72 -7.77 -3.07
CA GLU A 167 -2.57 -8.89 -3.48
C GLU A 167 -2.23 -10.15 -2.69
N ILE A 168 -3.26 -10.83 -2.21
CA ILE A 168 -3.18 -12.11 -1.51
C ILE A 168 -3.91 -13.15 -2.37
N THR A 169 -3.23 -14.20 -2.78
CA THR A 169 -3.81 -15.32 -3.55
C THR A 169 -3.52 -16.64 -2.84
N ASP A 170 -4.30 -17.68 -3.08
CA ASP A 170 -3.93 -19.02 -2.62
C ASP A 170 -2.59 -19.46 -3.25
N ALA A 171 -1.81 -20.22 -2.50
CA ALA A 171 -0.65 -20.92 -3.02
C ALA A 171 -1.11 -22.24 -3.68
N GLU A 172 -0.43 -22.63 -4.77
CA GLU A 172 -0.65 -23.90 -5.46
C GLU A 172 -0.06 -25.08 -4.69
#